data_AF-A0A521L1I2-F1
#
_entry.id   AF-A0A521L1I2-F1
#
_cell.length_a   1.000
_cell.length_b   1.000
_cell.length_c   1.000
_cell.angle_alpha   90.00
_cell.angle_beta   90.00
_cell.angle_gamma   90.00
#
_symmetry.space_group_name_H-M   'P 1'
#
loop_
_entity.id
_entity.type
_entity.pdbx_description
1 polymer ?
#
loop_
_entity_poly.entity_id
_entity_poly.type
_entity_poly.pdbx_seq_one_letter_code
_entity_poly.pdbx_strand_id
1 'polypeptide(L)'
;RDGIRVEMGVMTPDGVVGRVVKTSPFSSVVLLITDPNNAVTGLIQRTREEGIVAGTADGRARLKYIPLLSTVRAGDVVVTSGLTGGFPRGLAIGTVTRIEKEEDDLFQSAEIVPEADSHKYEEVLVIIDPRPLGEAEADPAASSTGSSGEHKP
;
A
#
# COMPACT_ATOMS: atom_id res chain seq x y z
N ARG A 1 -0.44 -25.31 3.61
CA ARG A 1 0.52 -26.25 2.98
C ARG A 1 1.60 -25.47 2.24
N ASP A 2 1.27 -24.31 1.65
CA ASP A 2 2.18 -23.54 0.78
C ASP A 2 2.64 -22.21 1.40
N GLY A 3 2.55 -22.08 2.72
CA GLY A 3 2.99 -20.87 3.44
C GLY A 3 2.12 -19.63 3.30
N ILE A 4 1.05 -19.67 2.47
CA ILE A 4 0.12 -18.55 2.27
C ILE A 4 -0.64 -18.23 3.58
N ARG A 5 -0.70 -16.94 3.92
CA ARG A 5 -1.40 -16.40 5.09
C ARG A 5 -2.27 -15.21 4.71
N VAL A 6 -3.25 -14.91 5.57
CA VAL A 6 -4.02 -13.67 5.50
C VAL A 6 -3.07 -12.47 5.54
N GLU A 7 -3.45 -11.39 4.85
CA GLU A 7 -2.67 -10.16 4.64
C GLU A 7 -1.49 -10.29 3.66
N MET A 8 -1.21 -11.47 3.09
CA MET A 8 -0.22 -11.56 2.01
C MET A 8 -0.71 -10.88 0.74
N GLY A 9 0.17 -10.09 0.12
CA GLY A 9 -0.10 -9.41 -1.14
C GLY A 9 -0.13 -10.37 -2.33
N VAL A 10 -0.99 -10.07 -3.28
CA VAL A 10 -1.17 -10.81 -4.52
C VAL A 10 -0.99 -9.85 -5.69
N MET A 11 -0.22 -10.28 -6.70
CA MET A 11 0.09 -9.46 -7.85
C MET A 11 0.19 -10.29 -9.14
N THR A 12 0.14 -9.59 -10.27
CA THR A 12 0.58 -10.06 -11.59
C THR A 12 1.85 -9.29 -11.98
N PRO A 13 2.52 -9.64 -13.10
CA PRO A 13 3.59 -8.81 -13.65
C PRO A 13 3.18 -7.36 -13.94
N ASP A 14 1.90 -7.13 -14.23
CA ASP A 14 1.37 -5.79 -14.54
C ASP A 14 1.17 -4.95 -13.27
N GLY A 15 0.74 -5.55 -12.16
CA GLY A 15 0.56 -4.81 -10.91
C GLY A 15 -0.12 -5.58 -9.78
N VAL A 16 -0.43 -4.84 -8.72
CA VAL A 16 -1.11 -5.33 -7.53
C VAL A 16 -2.54 -5.74 -7.85
N VAL A 17 -2.89 -6.98 -7.50
CA VAL A 17 -4.25 -7.53 -7.63
C VAL A 17 -5.07 -7.25 -6.37
N GLY A 18 -4.47 -7.49 -5.20
CA GLY A 18 -5.20 -7.48 -3.94
C GLY A 18 -4.46 -8.22 -2.83
N ARG A 19 -5.15 -8.56 -1.75
CA ARG A 19 -4.56 -9.28 -0.60
C ARG A 19 -5.36 -10.51 -0.22
N VAL A 20 -4.70 -11.51 0.32
CA VAL A 20 -5.36 -12.72 0.84
C VAL A 20 -6.17 -12.36 2.09
N VAL A 21 -7.46 -12.66 2.08
CA VAL A 21 -8.37 -12.44 3.24
C VAL A 21 -8.83 -13.73 3.89
N LYS A 22 -8.69 -14.87 3.20
CA LYS A 22 -9.02 -16.18 3.75
C LYS A 22 -8.15 -17.25 3.10
N THR A 23 -7.72 -18.22 3.90
CA THR A 23 -7.00 -19.40 3.44
C THR A 23 -7.80 -20.66 3.77
N SER A 24 -7.72 -21.65 2.90
CA SER A 24 -8.27 -23.01 3.03
C SER A 24 -7.18 -24.01 2.65
N PRO A 25 -7.36 -25.33 2.88
CA PRO A 25 -6.29 -26.30 2.64
C PRO A 25 -5.70 -26.31 1.22
N PHE A 26 -6.49 -25.95 0.21
CA PHE A 26 -6.12 -25.98 -1.21
C PHE A 26 -6.47 -24.70 -1.98
N SER A 27 -6.95 -23.67 -1.31
CA SER A 27 -7.37 -22.43 -1.96
C SER A 27 -7.26 -21.23 -1.01
N SER A 28 -7.23 -20.04 -1.60
CA SER A 28 -7.28 -18.77 -0.85
C SER A 28 -8.26 -17.82 -1.54
N VAL A 29 -8.85 -16.93 -0.75
CA VAL A 29 -9.73 -15.86 -1.25
C VAL A 29 -8.93 -14.56 -1.22
N VAL A 30 -8.92 -13.86 -2.34
CA VAL A 30 -8.23 -12.58 -2.53
C VAL A 30 -9.28 -11.46 -2.56
N LEU A 31 -9.06 -10.43 -1.75
CA LEU A 31 -9.81 -9.19 -1.80
C LEU A 31 -9.09 -8.22 -2.74
N LEU A 32 -9.79 -7.77 -3.79
CA LEU A 32 -9.20 -7.01 -4.88
C LEU A 32 -8.87 -5.57 -4.48
N ILE A 33 -7.93 -4.95 -5.19
CA ILE A 33 -7.59 -3.53 -5.03
C ILE A 33 -8.75 -2.58 -5.34
N THR A 34 -9.68 -3.04 -6.19
CA THR A 34 -10.91 -2.34 -6.58
C THR A 34 -12.10 -2.63 -5.66
N ASP A 35 -11.93 -3.47 -4.63
CA ASP A 35 -12.98 -3.68 -3.61
C ASP A 35 -12.99 -2.51 -2.61
N PRO A 36 -14.15 -1.91 -2.29
CA PRO A 36 -14.25 -0.82 -1.31
C PRO A 36 -13.76 -1.16 0.10
N ASN A 37 -13.77 -2.45 0.47
CA ASN A 37 -13.30 -2.93 1.77
C ASN A 37 -11.80 -3.22 1.77
N ASN A 38 -11.13 -3.04 0.64
CA ASN A 38 -9.68 -3.15 0.59
C ASN A 38 -9.01 -1.83 0.96
N ALA A 39 -7.87 -1.92 1.62
CA ALA A 39 -7.04 -0.79 1.99
C ALA A 39 -5.57 -1.19 1.87
N VAL A 40 -4.86 -0.56 0.94
CA VAL A 40 -3.43 -0.75 0.72
C VAL A 40 -2.75 0.61 0.80
N THR A 41 -1.63 0.71 1.49
CA THR A 41 -0.87 1.97 1.53
C THR A 41 -0.17 2.20 0.19
N GLY A 42 -0.53 3.31 -0.45
CA GLY A 42 0.00 3.76 -1.73
C GLY A 42 0.97 4.92 -1.55
N LEU A 43 1.86 5.08 -2.52
CA LEU A 43 2.84 6.14 -2.65
C LEU A 43 2.77 6.67 -4.08
N ILE A 44 2.58 7.98 -4.22
CA ILE A 44 2.74 8.65 -5.51
C ILE A 44 4.23 8.73 -5.82
N GLN A 45 4.69 8.07 -6.89
CA GLN A 45 6.13 7.95 -7.17
C GLN A 45 6.83 9.31 -7.33
N ARG A 46 6.18 10.27 -7.99
CA ARG A 46 6.78 11.59 -8.30
C ARG A 46 6.87 12.49 -7.08
N THR A 47 5.78 12.64 -6.33
CA THR A 47 5.69 13.57 -5.20
C THR A 47 6.12 12.93 -3.89
N ARG A 48 6.19 11.60 -3.83
CA ARG A 48 6.44 10.79 -2.63
C ARG A 48 5.37 10.93 -1.54
N GLU A 49 4.22 11.48 -1.87
CA GLU A 49 3.09 11.54 -0.95
C GLU A 49 2.47 10.15 -0.79
N GLU A 50 2.11 9.83 0.44
CA GLU A 50 1.47 8.57 0.79
C GLU A 50 -0.04 8.75 1.00
N GLY A 51 -0.77 7.67 0.80
CA GLY A 51 -2.22 7.65 0.98
C GLY A 51 -2.75 6.23 1.06
N ILE A 52 -4.07 6.10 1.15
CA ILE A 52 -4.74 4.79 1.18
C ILE A 52 -5.41 4.55 -0.16
N VAL A 53 -4.98 3.50 -0.85
CA VAL A 53 -5.66 2.98 -2.02
C VAL A 53 -6.82 2.11 -1.56
N ALA A 54 -8.01 2.46 -2.02
CA ALA A 54 -9.23 1.70 -1.78
C ALA A 54 -10.08 1.65 -3.06
N GLY A 55 -10.83 0.57 -3.21
CA GLY A 55 -11.80 0.43 -4.28
C GLY A 55 -13.00 1.36 -4.15
N THR A 56 -13.80 1.40 -5.21
CA THR A 56 -15.08 2.12 -5.25
C THR A 56 -16.18 1.17 -5.72
N ALA A 57 -17.44 1.51 -5.43
CA ALA A 57 -18.58 0.63 -5.71
C ALA A 57 -18.80 0.35 -7.21
N ASP A 58 -18.24 1.18 -8.08
CA ASP A 58 -18.26 1.06 -9.53
C ASP A 58 -17.03 0.33 -10.10
N GLY A 59 -16.23 -0.34 -9.26
CA GLY A 59 -15.10 -1.17 -9.68
C GLY A 59 -13.85 -0.39 -10.06
N ARG A 60 -13.76 0.90 -9.69
CA ARG A 60 -12.56 1.71 -9.83
C ARG A 60 -11.75 1.70 -8.53
N ALA A 61 -10.64 2.44 -8.50
CA ALA A 61 -9.85 2.64 -7.30
C ALA A 61 -9.57 4.13 -7.08
N ARG A 62 -9.33 4.50 -5.83
CA ARG A 62 -9.03 5.87 -5.41
C ARG A 62 -7.88 5.87 -4.40
N LEU A 63 -6.95 6.80 -4.57
CA LEU A 63 -5.97 7.15 -3.56
C LEU A 63 -6.53 8.26 -2.67
N LYS A 64 -6.75 7.95 -1.39
CA LYS A 64 -7.33 8.84 -0.38
C LYS A 64 -6.24 9.44 0.50
N TYR A 65 -6.58 10.54 1.18
CA TYR A 65 -5.74 11.22 2.18
C TYR A 65 -4.47 11.88 1.64
N ILE A 66 -4.53 12.38 0.40
CA ILE A 66 -3.41 13.12 -0.19
C ILE A 66 -3.40 14.53 0.43
N PRO A 67 -2.25 15.07 0.87
CA PRO A 67 -2.17 16.43 1.41
C PRO A 67 -2.70 17.48 0.42
N LEU A 68 -3.43 18.49 0.89
CA LEU A 68 -4.03 19.53 0.04
C LEU A 68 -3.01 20.36 -0.75
N LEU A 69 -1.78 20.49 -0.22
CA LEU A 69 -0.67 21.19 -0.86
C LEU A 69 0.14 20.30 -1.80
N SER A 70 -0.21 19.02 -1.94
CA SER A 70 0.43 18.10 -2.87
C SER A 70 0.32 18.62 -4.29
N THR A 71 1.40 18.45 -5.05
CA THR A 71 1.45 18.79 -6.48
C THR A 71 0.95 17.66 -7.37
N VAL A 72 0.20 16.68 -6.83
CA VAL A 72 -0.34 15.52 -7.56
C VAL A 72 -1.06 15.95 -8.85
N ARG A 73 -0.89 15.16 -9.91
CA ARG A 73 -1.50 15.42 -11.22
C ARG A 73 -1.86 14.13 -11.94
N ALA A 74 -2.73 14.25 -12.94
CA ALA A 74 -3.04 13.15 -13.85
C ALA A 74 -1.75 12.63 -14.52
N GLY A 75 -1.65 11.30 -14.67
CA GLY A 75 -0.47 10.60 -15.16
C GLY A 75 0.57 10.27 -14.08
N ASP A 76 0.37 10.69 -12.82
CA ASP A 76 1.25 10.24 -11.74
C ASP A 76 1.03 8.75 -11.43
N VAL A 77 2.13 8.01 -11.30
CA VAL A 77 2.10 6.58 -10.96
C VAL A 77 1.98 6.39 -9.45
N VAL A 78 1.09 5.51 -9.04
CA VAL A 78 0.91 5.05 -7.66
C VAL A 78 1.48 3.66 -7.50
N VAL A 79 2.34 3.49 -6.49
CA VAL A 79 2.93 2.20 -6.10
C VAL A 79 2.65 1.87 -4.65
N THR A 80 2.86 0.63 -4.24
CA THR A 80 2.84 0.25 -2.83
C THR A 80 3.87 1.05 -2.05
N SER A 81 3.49 1.63 -0.90
CA SER A 81 4.44 2.32 -0.03
C SER A 81 5.27 1.33 0.79
N GLY A 82 4.76 0.12 1.01
CA GLY A 82 5.40 -0.86 1.90
C GLY A 82 5.35 -0.47 3.37
N LEU A 83 4.53 0.52 3.75
CA LEU A 83 4.28 0.86 5.17
C LEU A 83 3.41 -0.19 5.85
N THR A 84 2.44 -0.74 5.13
CA THR A 84 1.67 -1.89 5.59
C THR A 84 2.33 -3.17 5.11
N GLY A 85 2.32 -4.20 5.95
CA GLY A 85 2.73 -5.55 5.56
C GLY A 85 1.92 -6.06 4.36
N GLY A 86 2.37 -7.17 3.78
CA GLY A 86 1.73 -7.78 2.61
C GLY A 86 2.40 -7.44 1.29
N PHE A 87 2.95 -6.23 1.15
CA PHE A 87 3.63 -5.79 -0.07
C PHE A 87 4.99 -5.11 0.23
N PRO A 88 6.07 -5.43 -0.51
CA PRO A 88 7.25 -4.58 -0.54
C PRO A 88 6.90 -3.21 -1.15
N ARG A 89 7.72 -2.21 -0.87
CA ARG A 89 7.61 -0.87 -1.49
C ARG A 89 7.91 -0.96 -2.99
N GLY A 90 7.13 -0.23 -3.80
CA GLY A 90 7.44 0.03 -5.20
C GLY A 90 6.71 -0.84 -6.23
N LEU A 91 5.77 -1.69 -5.81
CA LEU A 91 4.96 -2.47 -6.75
C LEU A 91 3.88 -1.59 -7.37
N ALA A 92 3.69 -1.69 -8.69
CA ALA A 92 2.70 -0.91 -9.44
C ALA A 92 1.29 -1.18 -8.93
N ILE A 93 0.54 -0.12 -8.64
CA ILE A 93 -0.87 -0.20 -8.31
C ILE A 93 -1.69 0.32 -9.50
N GLY A 94 -1.39 1.54 -9.94
CA GLY A 94 -2.18 2.22 -10.97
C GLY A 94 -1.68 3.62 -11.28
N THR A 95 -2.38 4.29 -12.17
CA THR A 95 -2.06 5.65 -12.63
C THR A 95 -3.22 6.61 -12.31
N VAL A 96 -2.87 7.79 -11.78
CA VAL A 96 -3.85 8.85 -11.47
C VAL A 96 -4.50 9.36 -12.76
N THR A 97 -5.83 9.35 -12.82
CA THR A 97 -6.60 9.87 -13.95
C THR A 97 -7.25 11.21 -13.64
N ARG A 98 -7.66 11.42 -12.39
CA ARG A 98 -8.37 12.63 -11.97
C ARG A 98 -8.11 12.93 -10.50
N ILE A 99 -7.98 14.21 -10.18
CA ILE A 99 -7.89 14.71 -8.81
C ILE A 99 -9.27 15.20 -8.39
N GLU A 100 -9.67 14.82 -7.19
CA GLU A 100 -10.92 15.20 -6.55
C GLU A 100 -10.61 15.97 -5.27
N LYS A 101 -11.12 17.20 -5.21
CA LYS A 101 -10.94 18.11 -4.07
C LYS A 101 -12.25 18.85 -3.84
N GLU A 102 -12.79 18.74 -2.64
CA GLU A 102 -13.91 19.57 -2.19
C GLU A 102 -13.40 20.78 -1.38
N GLU A 103 -14.18 21.85 -1.29
CA GLU A 103 -13.74 23.13 -0.69
C GLU A 103 -13.42 23.01 0.81
N ASP A 104 -14.12 22.13 1.52
CA ASP A 104 -14.02 21.96 2.98
C ASP A 104 -13.22 20.71 3.42
N ASP A 105 -12.66 19.98 2.46
CA ASP A 105 -11.92 18.75 2.74
C ASP A 105 -10.55 19.03 3.39
N LEU A 106 -10.19 18.24 4.42
CA LEU A 106 -8.85 18.28 5.03
C LEU A 106 -7.76 17.64 4.15
N PHE A 107 -8.17 16.79 3.20
CA PHE A 107 -7.30 16.06 2.29
C PHE A 107 -7.94 15.98 0.91
N GLN A 108 -7.14 15.97 -0.15
CA GLN A 108 -7.65 15.65 -1.48
C GLN A 108 -7.55 14.15 -1.76
N SER A 109 -8.21 13.70 -2.82
CA SER A 109 -8.12 12.32 -3.30
C SER A 109 -7.89 12.27 -4.81
N ALA A 110 -7.52 11.12 -5.33
CA ALA A 110 -7.29 10.92 -6.75
C ALA A 110 -7.91 9.61 -7.24
N GLU A 111 -8.69 9.67 -8.31
CA GLU A 111 -9.10 8.48 -9.05
C GLU A 111 -7.87 7.85 -9.70
N ILE A 112 -7.74 6.54 -9.59
CA ILE A 112 -6.65 5.78 -10.19
C ILE A 112 -7.23 4.64 -11.04
N VAL A 113 -6.61 4.41 -12.19
CA VAL A 113 -6.84 3.21 -12.99
C VAL A 113 -5.81 2.17 -12.57
N PRO A 114 -6.22 1.01 -12.03
CA PRO A 114 -5.30 -0.06 -11.70
C PRO A 114 -4.55 -0.57 -12.93
N GLU A 115 -3.27 -0.91 -12.78
CA GLU A 115 -2.50 -1.56 -13.87
C GLU A 115 -2.94 -3.01 -14.05
N ALA A 116 -3.34 -3.68 -12.97
CA ALA A 116 -3.83 -5.05 -13.01
C ALA A 116 -5.31 -5.09 -13.47
N ASP A 117 -5.55 -5.74 -14.61
CA ASP A 117 -6.89 -5.92 -15.19
C ASP A 117 -7.59 -7.15 -14.60
N SER A 118 -8.67 -6.92 -13.86
CA SER A 118 -9.40 -7.99 -13.16
C SER A 118 -10.07 -9.03 -14.05
N HIS A 119 -10.19 -8.77 -15.34
CA HIS A 119 -10.79 -9.70 -16.30
C HIS A 119 -9.79 -10.66 -16.92
N LYS A 120 -8.48 -10.52 -16.63
CA LYS A 120 -7.40 -11.28 -17.26
C LYS A 120 -6.58 -12.15 -16.29
N TYR A 121 -7.06 -12.33 -15.06
CA TYR A 121 -6.34 -13.13 -14.07
C TYR A 121 -6.48 -14.63 -14.35
N GLU A 122 -5.52 -15.19 -15.08
CA GLU A 122 -5.35 -16.65 -15.20
C GLU A 122 -4.34 -17.17 -14.16
N GLU A 123 -3.27 -16.42 -13.94
CA GLU A 123 -2.20 -16.73 -13.00
C GLU A 123 -1.86 -15.52 -12.13
N VAL A 124 -1.52 -15.77 -10.87
CA VAL A 124 -1.13 -14.73 -9.90
C VAL A 124 0.04 -15.20 -9.06
N LEU A 125 0.83 -14.23 -8.57
CA LEU A 125 1.92 -14.44 -7.64
C LEU A 125 1.49 -14.00 -6.25
N VAL A 126 1.77 -14.83 -5.24
CA VAL A 126 1.60 -14.46 -3.83
C VAL A 126 2.95 -14.05 -3.26
N ILE A 127 3.00 -12.89 -2.63
CA ILE A 127 4.21 -12.36 -1.99
C ILE A 127 4.33 -13.04 -0.62
N ILE A 128 5.23 -14.01 -0.55
CA ILE A 128 5.57 -14.71 0.67
C ILE A 128 6.68 -13.93 1.37
N ASP A 129 6.51 -13.71 2.68
CA ASP A 129 7.46 -13.01 3.54
C ASP A 129 7.75 -11.54 3.19
N PRO A 130 6.72 -10.68 3.03
CA PRO A 130 6.94 -9.25 3.03
C PRO A 130 7.32 -8.85 4.46
N ARG A 131 8.60 -8.52 4.69
CA ARG A 131 9.21 -8.07 5.96
C ARG A 131 8.22 -7.85 7.13
N PRO A 132 8.38 -8.52 8.29
CA PRO A 132 7.47 -8.34 9.41
C PRO A 132 7.37 -6.86 9.83
N LEU A 133 6.13 -6.38 10.01
CA LEU A 133 5.84 -5.09 10.65
C LEU A 133 6.48 -5.10 12.04
N GLY A 134 7.59 -4.38 12.22
CA GLY A 134 8.30 -4.28 13.50
C GLY A 134 9.83 -4.19 13.40
N GLU A 135 10.43 -4.52 12.26
CA GLU A 135 11.88 -4.40 12.04
C GLU A 135 12.24 -3.21 11.12
N ALA A 136 11.60 -2.07 11.34
CA ALA A 136 12.23 -0.81 10.95
C ALA A 136 13.37 -0.57 11.97
N GLU A 137 14.60 -0.94 11.60
CA GLU A 137 15.87 -0.55 12.21
C GLU A 137 15.81 -0.12 13.69
N ALA A 138 15.95 -1.08 14.61
CA ALA A 138 16.67 -0.77 15.83
C ALA A 138 18.14 -0.55 15.43
N ASP A 139 18.49 0.67 15.04
CA ASP A 139 19.88 1.07 14.85
C ASP A 139 20.61 0.97 16.21
N PRO A 140 21.54 0.03 16.39
CA PRO A 140 22.27 -0.11 17.64
C PRO A 140 23.25 1.05 17.91
N ALA A 141 23.45 1.98 16.96
CA ALA A 141 24.39 3.08 17.10
C ALA A 141 23.87 4.29 17.91
N ALA A 142 22.56 4.39 18.17
CA ALA A 142 21.99 5.55 18.87
C ALA A 142 21.98 5.46 20.41
N SER A 143 22.34 4.31 21.01
CA SER A 143 22.29 4.11 22.47
C SER A 143 23.64 4.28 23.18
N SER A 144 24.49 5.23 22.75
CA SER A 144 25.79 5.48 23.39
C SER A 144 26.12 6.94 23.63
N THR A 145 25.19 7.74 24.18
CA THR A 145 25.55 8.98 24.88
C THR A 145 24.59 9.27 26.02
N GLY A 146 25.08 9.17 27.27
CA GLY A 146 24.40 9.74 28.43
C GLY A 146 24.48 8.93 29.74
N SER A 147 25.67 8.50 30.19
CA SER A 147 25.86 8.17 31.61
C SER A 147 26.22 9.44 32.36
N SER A 148 25.22 10.06 33.00
CA SER A 148 25.42 11.09 34.03
C SER A 148 25.19 10.43 35.40
N GLY A 149 26.27 10.05 36.06
CA GLY A 149 26.30 9.67 37.47
C GLY A 149 26.92 10.81 38.27
N GLU A 150 26.06 11.70 38.77
CA GLU A 150 26.41 12.84 39.61
C GLU A 150 26.89 12.35 40.98
N HIS A 151 28.11 12.73 41.35
CA HIS A 151 28.77 12.38 42.60
C HIS A 151 28.43 13.43 43.67
N LYS A 152 27.78 12.97 44.74
CA LYS A 152 27.50 13.72 45.97
C LYS A 152 28.80 14.26 46.61
N PRO A 153 28.73 15.37 47.36
CA PRO A 153 28.82 15.22 48.84
C PRO A 153 27.66 15.84 49.63
#